data_AF-A0A1Z5KZP4-F1
#
_entry.id   AF-A0A1Z5KZP4-F1
#
_cell.length_a   1.000
_cell.length_b   1.000
_cell.length_c   1.000
_cell.angle_alpha   90.00
_cell.angle_beta   90.00
_cell.angle_gamma   90.00
#
_symmetry.space_group_name_H-M   'P 1'
#
loop_
_entity.id
_entity.type
_entity.pdbx_description
1 polymer ?
#
loop_
_entity_poly.entity_id
_entity_poly.type
_entity_poly.pdbx_seq_one_letter_code
_entity_poly.pdbx_strand_id
1 'polypeptide(L)'
;MPRHLVRPHVISYVHYPTISNDMLSRVSEQVNAHNNRALISKSSFLTSAKLAYYRLFAFLYGACGGCSGIVMVNSSWTMGHIVELWKIPLRTFLVYPPCDVAEFKTIERDLSKPLTEFRVLSVAQFRPEKDHQLQLKVFGELKNRLSQEDFGRMKLVLVGSCRNEADTQRVQVLKKAAEDLGIAGSVEFKLNITFAELKKEMEAAAVGIHTMWNEHFGSGVVECMAA
;
A
#
# COMPACT_ATOMS: atom_id res chain seq x y z
N MET A 1 -25.04 -13.01 46.74
CA MET A 1 -23.86 -12.27 46.22
C MET A 1 -24.01 -12.08 44.72
N PRO A 2 -24.30 -10.87 44.21
CA PRO A 2 -24.22 -10.64 42.79
C PRO A 2 -22.74 -10.44 42.41
N ARG A 3 -22.16 -11.38 41.65
CA ARG A 3 -20.87 -11.19 41.01
C ARG A 3 -21.03 -10.08 39.95
N HIS A 4 -20.48 -8.91 40.22
CA HIS A 4 -20.29 -7.86 39.24
C HIS A 4 -19.33 -8.38 38.15
N LEU A 5 -19.87 -8.95 37.08
CA LEU A 5 -19.16 -9.08 35.81
C LEU A 5 -18.98 -7.67 35.27
N VAL A 6 -17.90 -6.99 35.69
CA VAL A 6 -17.46 -5.75 35.08
C VAL A 6 -17.11 -6.09 33.63
N ARG A 7 -17.95 -5.64 32.70
CA ARG A 7 -17.71 -5.80 31.27
C ARG A 7 -16.42 -5.00 30.96
N PRO A 8 -15.33 -5.65 30.52
CA PRO A 8 -14.09 -4.91 30.26
C PRO A 8 -14.34 -3.88 29.16
N HIS A 9 -13.90 -2.64 29.39
CA HIS A 9 -13.96 -1.59 28.38
C HIS A 9 -12.88 -1.86 27.32
N VAL A 10 -13.28 -2.51 26.24
CA VAL A 10 -12.40 -2.78 25.10
C VAL A 10 -12.39 -1.56 24.18
N ILE A 11 -11.19 -1.05 23.90
CA ILE A 11 -10.94 -0.04 22.87
C ILE A 11 -10.19 -0.72 21.74
N SER A 12 -10.65 -0.54 20.50
CA SER A 12 -10.02 -1.12 19.30
C SER A 12 -9.53 -0.02 18.38
N TYR A 13 -8.35 -0.18 17.79
CA TYR A 13 -7.89 0.64 16.67
C TYR A 13 -7.64 -0.26 15.46
N VAL A 14 -8.47 -0.12 14.42
CA VAL A 14 -8.48 -1.01 13.27
C VAL A 14 -7.91 -0.31 12.05
N HIS A 15 -6.83 -0.89 11.51
CA HIS A 15 -6.19 -0.40 10.27
C HIS A 15 -6.75 -1.05 9.01
N TYR A 16 -7.14 -2.32 9.12
CA TYR A 16 -7.76 -3.08 8.05
C TYR A 16 -8.62 -4.18 8.67
N PRO A 17 -9.85 -4.38 8.18
CA PRO A 17 -10.71 -5.41 8.73
C PRO A 17 -10.16 -6.80 8.38
N THR A 18 -10.17 -7.72 9.35
CA THR A 18 -9.69 -9.10 9.15
C THR A 18 -10.51 -9.84 8.09
N ILE A 19 -11.79 -9.50 7.99
CA ILE A 19 -12.68 -9.90 6.90
C ILE A 19 -13.41 -8.65 6.40
N SER A 20 -13.47 -8.46 5.09
CA SER A 20 -14.22 -7.37 4.46
C SER A 20 -15.30 -7.93 3.55
N ASN A 21 -16.34 -7.13 3.29
CA ASN A 21 -17.36 -7.51 2.32
C ASN A 21 -16.75 -7.62 0.91
N ASP A 22 -15.71 -6.83 0.60
CA ASP A 22 -14.98 -6.96 -0.66
C ASP A 22 -14.33 -8.35 -0.82
N MET A 23 -13.89 -8.99 0.26
CA MET A 23 -13.39 -10.37 0.19
C MET A 23 -14.50 -11.39 -0.02
N LEU A 24 -15.68 -11.18 0.57
CA LEU A 24 -16.87 -12.00 0.31
C LEU A 24 -17.33 -11.87 -1.15
N SER A 25 -17.38 -10.64 -1.66
CA SER A 25 -17.71 -10.33 -3.06
C SER A 25 -16.68 -10.94 -4.01
N ARG A 26 -15.38 -10.77 -3.76
CA ARG A 26 -14.31 -11.35 -4.61
C ARG A 26 -14.30 -12.87 -4.65
N VAL A 27 -14.65 -13.55 -3.55
CA VAL A 27 -14.80 -15.01 -3.53
C VAL A 27 -16.08 -15.42 -4.28
N SER A 28 -17.16 -14.65 -4.16
CA SER A 28 -18.40 -14.85 -4.93
C SER A 28 -18.21 -14.62 -6.43
N GLU A 29 -17.36 -13.67 -6.81
CA GLU A 29 -17.05 -13.27 -8.19
C GLU A 29 -15.89 -14.08 -8.81
N GLN A 30 -15.30 -15.02 -8.06
CA GLN A 30 -14.18 -15.87 -8.50
C GLN A 30 -12.95 -15.10 -9.04
N VAL A 31 -12.72 -13.87 -8.58
CA VAL A 31 -11.59 -13.05 -9.06
C VAL A 31 -10.25 -13.62 -8.56
N ASN A 32 -9.32 -13.85 -9.48
CA ASN A 32 -7.95 -14.28 -9.16
C ASN A 32 -7.18 -13.12 -8.49
N ALA A 33 -7.03 -13.20 -7.17
CA ALA A 33 -6.10 -12.38 -6.40
C ALA A 33 -5.07 -13.28 -5.70
N HIS A 34 -3.94 -12.72 -5.25
CA HIS A 34 -2.82 -13.45 -4.64
C HIS A 34 -3.20 -14.47 -3.53
N ASN A 35 -4.38 -14.33 -2.91
CA ASN A 35 -4.90 -15.21 -1.84
C ASN A 35 -5.86 -16.33 -2.29
N ASN A 36 -6.19 -16.44 -3.58
CA ASN A 36 -7.02 -17.53 -4.10
C ASN A 36 -6.15 -18.50 -4.89
N ARG A 37 -5.75 -19.63 -4.26
CA ARG A 37 -5.17 -20.76 -5.00
C ARG A 37 -6.15 -21.21 -6.09
N ALA A 38 -5.67 -21.30 -7.34
CA ALA A 38 -6.43 -21.73 -8.53
C ALA A 38 -7.11 -23.11 -8.42
N LEU A 39 -6.85 -23.86 -7.35
CA LEU A 39 -7.49 -25.14 -7.03
C LEU A 39 -8.89 -24.97 -6.43
N ILE A 40 -9.16 -23.87 -5.72
CA ILE A 40 -10.46 -23.63 -5.07
C ILE A 40 -11.49 -23.10 -6.07
N SER A 41 -11.06 -22.36 -7.11
CA SER A 41 -11.95 -21.78 -8.13
C SER A 41 -12.56 -22.81 -9.10
N LYS A 42 -12.05 -24.05 -9.15
CA LYS A 42 -12.50 -25.10 -10.08
C LYS A 42 -13.62 -26.00 -9.56
N SER A 43 -14.03 -25.88 -8.29
CA SER A 43 -15.09 -26.70 -7.70
C SER A 43 -16.18 -25.83 -7.07
N SER A 44 -17.40 -25.96 -7.59
CA SER A 44 -18.59 -25.26 -7.08
C SER A 44 -18.93 -25.62 -5.64
N PHE A 45 -18.60 -26.85 -5.23
CA PHE A 45 -18.77 -27.31 -3.85
C PHE A 45 -17.75 -26.67 -2.91
N LEU A 46 -16.45 -26.66 -3.27
CA LEU A 46 -15.41 -26.02 -2.46
C LEU A 46 -15.62 -24.50 -2.37
N THR A 47 -16.12 -23.88 -3.43
CA THR A 47 -16.51 -22.47 -3.44
C THR A 47 -17.67 -22.20 -2.48
N SER A 48 -18.72 -23.03 -2.51
CA SER A 48 -19.87 -22.92 -1.60
C SER A 48 -19.47 -23.13 -0.13
N ALA A 49 -18.64 -24.14 0.16
CA ALA A 49 -18.12 -24.39 1.50
C ALA A 49 -17.25 -23.23 2.00
N LYS A 50 -16.40 -22.67 1.12
CA LYS A 50 -15.60 -21.48 1.43
C LYS A 50 -16.52 -20.29 1.71
N LEU A 51 -17.53 -20.01 0.89
CA LEU A 51 -18.48 -18.93 1.14
C LEU A 51 -19.21 -19.09 2.48
N ALA A 52 -19.67 -20.30 2.81
CA ALA A 52 -20.30 -20.58 4.12
C ALA A 52 -19.33 -20.31 5.28
N TYR A 53 -18.08 -20.75 5.15
CA TYR A 53 -17.02 -20.46 6.12
C TYR A 53 -16.78 -18.96 6.30
N TYR A 54 -16.61 -18.20 5.21
CA TYR A 54 -16.39 -16.76 5.29
C TYR A 54 -17.60 -16.02 5.87
N ARG A 55 -18.83 -16.45 5.57
CA ARG A 55 -20.05 -15.88 6.17
C ARG A 55 -20.11 -16.14 7.68
N LEU A 56 -19.81 -17.36 8.12
CA LEU A 56 -19.75 -17.69 9.54
C LEU A 56 -18.64 -16.88 10.23
N PHE A 57 -17.47 -16.78 9.62
CA PHE A 57 -16.36 -15.99 10.15
C PHE A 57 -16.70 -14.50 10.22
N ALA A 58 -17.35 -13.93 9.21
CA ALA A 58 -17.84 -12.54 9.22
C ALA A 58 -18.84 -12.30 10.34
N PHE A 59 -19.76 -13.24 10.56
CA PHE A 59 -20.72 -13.16 11.67
C PHE A 59 -20.01 -13.17 13.03
N LEU A 60 -19.09 -14.11 13.26
CA LEU A 60 -18.33 -14.19 14.52
C LEU A 60 -17.44 -12.95 14.72
N TYR A 61 -16.78 -12.48 13.67
CA TYR A 61 -15.98 -11.25 13.67
C TYR A 61 -16.83 -10.03 14.03
N GLY A 62 -18.01 -9.90 13.42
CA GLY A 62 -18.98 -8.83 13.72
C GLY A 62 -19.48 -8.88 15.15
N ALA A 63 -19.85 -10.07 15.65
CA ALA A 63 -20.32 -10.26 17.03
C ALA A 63 -19.24 -9.89 18.06
N CYS A 64 -18.01 -10.36 17.87
CA CYS A 64 -16.87 -10.02 18.72
C CYS A 64 -16.55 -8.51 18.65
N GLY A 65 -16.47 -7.96 17.44
CA GLY A 65 -16.19 -6.54 17.22
C GLY A 65 -17.24 -5.61 17.83
N GLY A 66 -18.52 -5.98 17.73
CA GLY A 66 -19.66 -5.26 18.31
C GLY A 66 -19.65 -5.17 19.85
N CYS A 67 -18.85 -6.01 20.52
CA CYS A 67 -18.63 -5.94 21.96
C CYS A 67 -17.66 -4.82 22.37
N SER A 68 -16.94 -4.20 21.42
CA SER A 68 -16.02 -3.10 21.69
C SER A 68 -16.75 -1.87 22.22
N GLY A 69 -16.20 -1.23 23.25
CA GLY A 69 -16.74 0.00 23.83
C GLY A 69 -16.51 1.21 22.94
N ILE A 70 -15.29 1.36 22.41
CA ILE A 70 -14.90 2.40 21.46
C ILE A 70 -14.09 1.73 20.34
N VAL A 71 -14.35 2.13 19.11
CA VAL A 71 -13.61 1.68 17.93
C VAL A 71 -13.07 2.89 17.21
N MET A 72 -11.77 2.91 16.97
CA MET A 72 -11.09 3.86 16.12
C MET A 72 -10.72 3.15 14.81
N VAL A 73 -10.82 3.84 13.68
CA VAL A 73 -10.49 3.31 12.36
C VAL A 73 -9.64 4.30 11.59
N ASN A 74 -8.72 3.80 10.78
CA ASN A 74 -7.67 4.60 10.13
C ASN A 74 -8.07 5.27 8.81
N SER A 75 -9.21 4.91 8.24
CA SER A 75 -9.66 5.42 6.96
C SER A 75 -11.19 5.36 6.86
N SER A 76 -11.74 6.18 5.98
CA SER A 76 -13.17 6.13 5.64
C SER A 76 -13.58 4.78 5.04
N TRP A 77 -12.69 4.15 4.27
CA TRP A 77 -12.91 2.81 3.74
C TRP A 77 -13.01 1.77 4.86
N THR A 78 -12.07 1.76 5.82
CA THR A 78 -12.12 0.86 6.99
C THR A 78 -13.35 1.14 7.84
N MET A 79 -13.73 2.41 8.00
CA MET A 79 -14.95 2.79 8.71
C MET A 79 -16.20 2.17 8.09
N GLY A 80 -16.35 2.26 6.76
CA GLY A 80 -17.48 1.66 6.05
C GLY A 80 -17.61 0.17 6.34
N HIS A 81 -16.53 -0.58 6.16
CA HIS A 81 -16.52 -2.03 6.40
C HIS A 81 -16.77 -2.39 7.87
N ILE A 82 -16.17 -1.67 8.81
CA ILE A 82 -16.35 -1.95 10.24
C ILE A 82 -17.77 -1.62 10.71
N VAL A 83 -18.34 -0.49 10.29
CA VAL A 83 -19.73 -0.15 10.60
C VAL A 83 -20.68 -1.19 10.02
N GLU A 84 -20.42 -1.65 8.79
CA GLU A 84 -21.23 -2.66 8.15
C GLU A 84 -21.14 -4.03 8.84
N LEU A 85 -19.96 -4.46 9.27
CA LEU A 85 -19.76 -5.78 9.88
C LEU A 85 -20.11 -5.80 11.37
N TRP A 86 -19.67 -4.79 12.12
CA TRP A 86 -19.78 -4.76 13.58
C TRP A 86 -21.08 -4.08 14.06
N LYS A 87 -21.78 -3.35 13.18
CA LYS A 87 -23.10 -2.73 13.43
C LYS A 87 -23.13 -1.76 14.62
N ILE A 88 -22.05 -1.00 14.83
CA ILE A 88 -21.91 -0.09 15.99
C ILE A 88 -21.47 1.34 15.61
N PRO A 89 -22.16 2.02 14.67
CA PRO A 89 -21.71 3.31 14.12
C PRO A 89 -21.48 4.41 15.15
N LEU A 90 -22.33 4.48 16.18
CA LEU A 90 -22.23 5.51 17.24
C LEU A 90 -20.98 5.37 18.13
N ARG A 91 -20.29 4.22 18.05
CA ARG A 91 -19.08 3.91 18.82
C ARG A 91 -17.84 3.79 17.93
N THR A 92 -17.95 4.10 16.64
CA THR A 92 -16.87 4.01 15.66
C THR A 92 -16.46 5.39 15.20
N PHE A 93 -15.18 5.72 15.39
CA PHE A 93 -14.62 7.04 15.13
C PHE A 93 -13.45 6.96 14.15
N LEU A 94 -13.44 7.87 13.18
CA LEU A 94 -12.35 7.99 12.22
C LEU A 94 -11.16 8.70 12.87
N VAL A 95 -10.04 8.00 12.99
CA VAL A 95 -8.77 8.49 13.53
C VAL A 95 -7.67 8.08 12.56
N TYR A 96 -7.25 9.01 11.71
CA TYR A 96 -6.17 8.77 10.78
C TYR A 96 -4.87 8.45 11.52
N PRO A 97 -4.01 7.57 10.96
CA PRO A 97 -2.74 7.24 11.59
C PRO A 97 -1.85 8.50 11.62
N PRO A 98 -1.07 8.71 12.70
CA PRO A 98 -0.12 9.81 12.71
C PRO A 98 0.92 9.60 11.61
N CYS A 99 1.25 10.66 10.89
CA CYS A 99 2.34 10.71 9.93
C CYS A 99 3.24 11.88 10.32
N ASP A 100 4.46 11.58 10.75
CA ASP A 100 5.43 12.61 11.10
C ASP A 100 6.03 13.19 9.82
N VAL A 101 5.60 14.42 9.51
CA VAL A 101 6.02 15.16 8.31
C VAL A 101 6.91 16.34 8.63
N ALA A 102 7.32 16.53 9.89
CA ALA A 102 8.02 17.73 10.32
C ALA A 102 9.33 17.92 9.54
N GLU A 103 10.14 16.86 9.43
CA GLU A 103 11.41 16.88 8.70
C GLU A 103 11.24 17.02 7.19
N PHE A 104 10.18 16.46 6.60
CA PHE A 104 9.94 16.56 5.16
C PHE A 104 9.51 17.98 4.75
N LYS A 105 8.76 18.68 5.60
CA LYS A 105 8.39 20.09 5.39
C LYS A 105 9.59 21.06 5.40
N THR A 106 10.75 20.62 5.88
CA THR A 106 11.98 21.42 5.83
C THR A 106 12.69 21.34 4.49
N ILE A 107 12.21 20.50 3.57
CA ILE A 107 12.76 20.38 2.22
C ILE A 107 12.34 21.63 1.44
N GLU A 108 13.31 22.46 1.09
CA GLU A 108 13.09 23.67 0.29
C GLU A 108 13.54 23.41 -1.14
N ARG A 109 12.60 23.51 -2.09
CA ARG A 109 12.91 23.33 -3.51
C ARG A 109 13.28 24.66 -4.14
N ASP A 110 14.48 24.73 -4.72
CA ASP A 110 14.90 25.87 -5.51
C ASP A 110 14.21 25.86 -6.90
N LEU A 111 13.02 26.44 -6.95
CA LEU A 111 12.21 26.55 -8.18
C LEU A 111 12.84 27.48 -9.23
N SER A 112 13.89 28.24 -8.89
CA SER A 112 14.58 29.10 -9.84
C SER A 112 15.49 28.33 -10.79
N LYS A 113 15.89 27.10 -10.41
CA LYS A 113 16.71 26.24 -11.25
C LYS A 113 15.82 25.44 -12.21
N PRO A 114 16.06 25.50 -13.53
CA PRO A 114 15.37 24.63 -14.46
C PRO A 114 15.67 23.17 -14.11
N LEU A 115 14.65 22.33 -14.12
CA LEU A 115 14.82 20.89 -13.97
C LEU A 115 15.61 20.36 -15.18
N THR A 116 16.91 20.17 -15.00
CA THR A 116 17.77 19.53 -16.01
C THR A 116 17.38 18.07 -16.24
N GLU A 117 16.78 17.46 -15.23
CA GLU A 117 16.31 16.08 -15.23
C GLU A 117 14.91 16.00 -14.59
N PHE A 118 14.01 15.24 -15.19
CA PHE A 118 12.69 14.96 -14.67
C PHE A 118 12.73 13.69 -13.82
N ARG A 119 13.00 13.85 -12.51
CA ARG A 119 13.11 12.74 -11.55
C ARG A 119 11.72 12.32 -11.03
N VAL A 120 11.37 11.06 -11.23
CA VAL A 120 10.20 10.39 -10.67
C VAL A 120 10.66 9.48 -9.54
N LEU A 121 10.22 9.77 -8.32
CA LEU A 121 10.66 9.09 -7.11
C LEU A 121 9.61 8.09 -6.62
N SER A 122 10.03 6.86 -6.33
CA SER A 122 9.24 5.88 -5.58
C SER A 122 9.94 5.57 -4.27
N VAL A 123 9.27 5.84 -3.15
CA VAL A 123 9.75 5.50 -1.80
C VAL A 123 8.93 4.34 -1.27
N ALA A 124 9.49 3.13 -1.37
CA ALA A 124 8.83 1.93 -0.88
C ALA A 124 9.84 0.79 -0.65
N GLN A 125 9.55 -0.07 0.32
CA GLN A 125 10.36 -1.27 0.52
C GLN A 125 10.19 -2.26 -0.62
N PHE A 126 11.24 -2.98 -0.99
CA PHE A 126 11.19 -3.92 -2.13
C PHE A 126 10.40 -5.18 -1.82
N ARG A 127 9.07 -5.09 -1.96
CA ARG A 127 8.12 -6.16 -1.66
C ARG A 127 7.14 -6.43 -2.79
N PRO A 128 6.55 -7.64 -2.87
CA PRO A 128 5.56 -7.98 -3.90
C PRO A 128 4.40 -7.00 -3.97
N GLU A 129 3.83 -6.64 -2.82
CA GLU A 129 2.63 -5.79 -2.72
C GLU A 129 2.87 -4.36 -3.21
N LYS A 130 4.12 -3.88 -3.24
CA LYS A 130 4.46 -2.52 -3.68
C LYS A 130 4.45 -2.34 -5.20
N ASP A 131 4.40 -3.44 -5.95
CA ASP A 131 4.29 -3.48 -7.41
C ASP A 131 5.26 -2.54 -8.17
N HIS A 132 6.54 -2.59 -7.79
CA HIS A 132 7.61 -1.87 -8.52
C HIS A 132 7.68 -2.28 -10.00
N GLN A 133 7.23 -3.50 -10.33
CA GLN A 133 7.18 -3.98 -11.71
C GLN A 133 6.24 -3.12 -12.56
N LEU A 134 5.10 -2.69 -12.00
CA LEU A 134 4.20 -1.76 -12.69
C LEU A 134 4.87 -0.42 -12.97
N GLN A 135 5.65 0.11 -12.02
CA GLN A 135 6.39 1.36 -12.22
C GLN A 135 7.39 1.25 -13.39
N LEU A 136 8.13 0.14 -13.47
CA LEU A 136 9.03 -0.13 -14.59
C LEU A 136 8.27 -0.22 -15.92
N LYS A 137 7.11 -0.89 -15.94
CA LYS A 137 6.25 -0.97 -17.14
C LYS A 137 5.74 0.40 -17.57
N VAL A 138 5.33 1.25 -16.63
CA VAL A 138 4.93 2.64 -16.92
C VAL A 138 6.08 3.39 -17.57
N PHE A 139 7.31 3.25 -17.08
CA PHE A 139 8.50 3.85 -17.69
C PHE A 139 8.82 3.29 -19.08
N GLY A 140 8.67 1.97 -19.27
CA GLY A 140 8.79 1.34 -20.59
C GLY A 140 7.77 1.89 -21.59
N GLU A 141 6.54 2.14 -21.15
CA GLU A 141 5.50 2.75 -21.99
C GLU A 141 5.78 4.22 -22.30
N LEU A 142 6.28 4.99 -21.32
CA LEU A 142 6.68 6.39 -21.53
C LEU A 142 7.80 6.51 -22.58
N LYS A 143 8.78 5.59 -22.57
CA LYS A 143 9.83 5.52 -23.59
C LYS A 143 9.27 5.40 -25.01
N ASN A 144 8.18 4.66 -25.18
CA ASN A 144 7.56 4.44 -26.49
C ASN A 144 6.66 5.61 -26.94
N ARG A 145 6.23 6.46 -26.01
CA ARG A 145 5.30 7.57 -26.27
C ARG A 145 5.99 8.93 -26.39
N LEU A 146 7.14 9.09 -25.76
CA LEU A 146 7.87 10.35 -25.73
C LEU A 146 8.98 10.38 -26.79
N SER A 147 9.43 11.59 -27.13
CA SER A 147 10.62 11.77 -27.96
C SER A 147 11.86 11.22 -27.24
N GLN A 148 12.92 10.87 -27.99
CA GLN A 148 14.17 10.43 -27.37
C GLN A 148 14.79 11.51 -26.46
N GLU A 149 14.62 12.78 -26.83
CA GLU A 149 15.09 13.92 -26.04
C GLU A 149 14.31 14.04 -24.71
N ASP A 150 12.98 13.94 -24.76
CA ASP A 150 12.13 14.03 -23.57
C ASP A 150 12.37 12.85 -22.62
N PHE A 151 12.38 11.62 -23.15
CA PHE A 151 12.63 10.43 -22.34
C PHE A 151 14.08 10.41 -21.80
N GLY A 152 15.05 10.90 -22.57
CA GLY A 152 16.44 11.01 -22.16
C GLY A 152 16.66 11.89 -20.92
N ARG A 153 15.73 12.82 -20.66
CA ARG A 153 15.72 13.66 -19.45
C ARG A 153 14.99 13.01 -18.26
N MET A 154 14.34 11.87 -18.41
CA MET A 154 13.58 11.24 -17.33
C MET A 154 14.44 10.26 -16.53
N LYS A 155 14.24 10.25 -15.21
CA LYS A 155 14.77 9.21 -14.30
C LYS A 155 13.69 8.65 -13.39
N LEU A 156 13.64 7.34 -13.26
CA LEU A 156 12.90 6.65 -12.21
C LEU A 156 13.85 6.31 -11.08
N VAL A 157 13.64 6.86 -9.90
CA VAL A 157 14.46 6.61 -8.71
C VAL A 157 13.67 5.74 -7.75
N LEU A 158 14.09 4.50 -7.58
CA LEU A 158 13.49 3.52 -6.68
C LEU A 158 14.27 3.48 -5.38
N VAL A 159 13.76 4.16 -4.35
CA VAL A 159 14.33 4.19 -2.99
C VAL A 159 13.59 3.18 -2.12
N GLY A 160 14.34 2.29 -1.47
CA GLY A 160 13.73 1.26 -0.64
C GLY A 160 14.68 0.45 0.20
N SER A 161 14.15 -0.18 1.26
CA SER A 161 14.92 -1.10 2.09
C SER A 161 14.84 -2.54 1.56
N CYS A 162 15.95 -3.28 1.70
CA CYS A 162 15.97 -4.75 1.60
C CYS A 162 16.29 -5.32 2.97
N ARG A 163 15.37 -6.12 3.54
CA ARG A 163 15.52 -6.65 4.90
C ARG A 163 16.09 -8.06 4.94
N ASN A 164 15.99 -8.78 3.85
CA ASN A 164 16.39 -10.17 3.73
C ASN A 164 16.80 -10.50 2.29
N GLU A 165 17.28 -11.72 2.10
CA GLU A 165 17.73 -12.22 0.80
C GLU A 165 16.61 -12.21 -0.27
N ALA A 166 15.35 -12.44 0.11
CA ALA A 166 14.24 -12.41 -0.83
C ALA A 166 13.97 -10.99 -1.38
N ASP A 167 14.12 -9.96 -0.55
CA ASP A 167 14.04 -8.56 -0.98
C ASP A 167 15.21 -8.22 -1.93
N THR A 168 16.43 -8.69 -1.61
CA THR A 168 17.61 -8.51 -2.46
C THR A 168 17.43 -9.17 -3.83
N GLN A 169 16.95 -10.42 -3.86
CA GLN A 169 16.65 -11.13 -5.11
C GLN A 169 15.58 -10.41 -5.92
N ARG A 170 14.57 -9.83 -5.27
CA ARG A 170 13.55 -9.02 -5.94
C ARG A 170 14.16 -7.81 -6.65
N VAL A 171 15.10 -7.12 -6.03
CA VAL A 171 15.82 -6.03 -6.69
C VAL A 171 16.56 -6.52 -7.93
N GLN A 172 17.20 -7.70 -7.88
CA GLN A 172 17.88 -8.25 -9.06
C GLN A 172 16.90 -8.56 -10.21
N VAL A 173 15.72 -9.10 -9.89
CA VAL A 173 14.65 -9.32 -10.87
C VAL A 173 14.18 -7.99 -11.47
N LEU A 174 14.03 -6.94 -10.66
CA LEU A 174 13.62 -5.62 -11.13
C LEU A 174 14.69 -4.96 -12.02
N LYS A 175 15.98 -5.11 -11.67
CA LYS A 175 17.09 -4.63 -12.51
C LYS A 175 17.07 -5.30 -13.88
N LYS A 176 16.95 -6.63 -13.91
CA LYS A 176 16.81 -7.38 -15.16
C LYS A 176 15.57 -6.94 -15.95
N ALA A 177 14.44 -6.71 -15.29
CA ALA A 177 13.25 -6.21 -15.97
C ALA A 177 13.46 -4.81 -16.59
N ALA A 178 14.24 -3.93 -15.95
CA ALA A 178 14.60 -2.64 -16.51
C ALA A 178 15.52 -2.78 -17.74
N GLU A 179 16.42 -3.76 -17.74
CA GLU A 179 17.26 -4.13 -18.91
C GLU A 179 16.40 -4.67 -20.06
N ASP A 180 15.51 -5.61 -19.77
CA ASP A 180 14.61 -6.23 -20.76
C ASP A 180 13.67 -5.18 -21.41
N LEU A 181 13.24 -4.17 -20.65
CA LEU A 181 12.47 -3.02 -21.14
C LEU A 181 13.34 -1.96 -21.85
N GLY A 182 14.67 -2.11 -21.82
CA GLY A 182 15.61 -1.16 -22.39
C GLY A 182 15.58 0.22 -21.73
N ILE A 183 15.20 0.29 -20.44
CA ILE A 183 15.12 1.52 -19.64
C ILE A 183 16.16 1.56 -18.52
N ALA A 184 17.07 0.58 -18.43
CA ALA A 184 18.06 0.50 -17.35
C ALA A 184 18.87 1.80 -17.15
N GLY A 185 19.20 2.51 -18.24
CA GLY A 185 19.89 3.81 -18.17
C GLY A 185 19.07 4.95 -17.56
N SER A 186 17.75 4.78 -17.45
CA SER A 186 16.79 5.73 -16.89
C SER A 186 16.24 5.29 -15.53
N VAL A 187 16.77 4.23 -14.91
CA VAL A 187 16.31 3.72 -13.61
C VAL A 187 17.46 3.67 -12.60
N GLU A 188 17.27 4.25 -11.43
CA GLU A 188 18.20 4.23 -10.30
C GLU A 188 17.63 3.43 -9.14
N PHE A 189 18.40 2.48 -8.61
CA PHE A 189 18.04 1.74 -7.40
C PHE A 189 18.86 2.23 -6.21
N LYS A 190 18.20 2.86 -5.24
CA LYS A 190 18.80 3.44 -4.03
C LYS A 190 18.41 2.60 -2.82
N LEU A 191 19.23 1.59 -2.52
CA LEU A 191 18.92 0.58 -1.50
C LEU A 191 19.44 1.00 -0.13
N ASN A 192 18.59 0.92 0.89
CA ASN A 192 18.97 1.14 2.29
C ASN A 192 19.70 2.48 2.54
N ILE A 193 19.35 3.53 1.79
CA ILE A 193 19.94 4.87 1.97
C ILE A 193 19.53 5.47 3.32
N THR A 194 20.35 6.39 3.82
CA THR A 194 20.06 7.12 5.05
C THR A 194 18.86 8.06 4.88
N PHE A 195 18.25 8.46 5.99
CA PHE A 195 17.17 9.45 5.97
C PHE A 195 17.60 10.78 5.34
N ALA A 196 18.84 11.22 5.59
CA ALA A 196 19.39 12.44 4.99
C ALA A 196 19.52 12.32 3.45
N GLU A 197 19.91 11.16 2.94
CA GLU A 197 19.95 10.90 1.49
C GLU A 197 18.54 10.82 0.90
N LEU A 198 17.58 10.20 1.60
CA LEU A 198 16.19 10.20 1.17
C LEU A 198 15.65 11.62 1.01
N LYS A 199 15.90 12.52 1.97
CA LYS A 199 15.46 13.92 1.86
C LYS A 199 16.04 14.61 0.61
N LYS A 200 17.31 14.34 0.26
CA LYS A 200 17.93 14.88 -0.96
C LYS A 200 17.28 14.32 -2.23
N GLU A 201 16.94 13.04 -2.26
CA GLU A 201 16.22 12.46 -3.40
C GLU A 201 14.80 13.04 -3.54
N MET A 202 14.13 13.32 -2.42
CA MET A 202 12.81 13.98 -2.41
C MET A 202 12.89 15.44 -2.87
N GLU A 203 13.89 16.19 -2.41
CA GLU A 203 14.16 17.57 -2.85
C GLU A 203 14.36 17.65 -4.39
N ALA A 204 15.11 16.70 -4.94
CA ALA A 204 15.41 16.62 -6.36
C ALA A 204 14.26 16.05 -7.21
N ALA A 205 13.27 15.39 -6.61
CA ALA A 205 12.18 14.75 -7.33
C ALA A 205 11.17 15.77 -7.89
N ALA A 206 10.76 15.58 -9.14
CA ALA A 206 9.66 16.33 -9.73
C ALA A 206 8.30 15.73 -9.34
N VAL A 207 8.23 14.40 -9.25
CA VAL A 207 6.99 13.64 -9.00
C VAL A 207 7.26 12.48 -8.07
N GLY A 208 6.39 12.24 -7.09
CA GLY A 208 6.31 10.98 -6.36
C GLY A 208 5.35 9.99 -7.03
N ILE A 209 5.74 8.73 -7.17
CA ILE A 209 4.90 7.64 -7.71
C ILE A 209 4.71 6.54 -6.66
N HIS A 210 3.50 5.98 -6.62
CA HIS A 210 3.13 4.90 -5.74
C HIS A 210 2.19 3.91 -6.45
N THR A 211 2.48 2.62 -6.33
CA THR A 211 1.77 1.55 -7.08
C THR A 211 1.25 0.42 -6.21
N MET A 212 1.33 0.53 -4.87
CA MET A 212 0.70 -0.48 -4.02
C MET A 212 -0.82 -0.38 -4.16
N TRP A 213 -1.42 -1.48 -4.58
CA TRP A 213 -2.87 -1.63 -4.55
C TRP A 213 -3.37 -1.72 -3.12
N ASN A 214 -4.45 -1.01 -2.78
CA ASN A 214 -5.01 -0.94 -1.42
C ASN A 214 -3.95 -0.61 -0.36
N GLU A 215 -3.22 0.49 -0.55
CA GLU A 215 -2.32 0.99 0.49
C GLU A 215 -3.11 1.36 1.75
N HIS A 216 -2.65 0.84 2.89
CA HIS A 216 -3.42 0.82 4.14
C HIS A 216 -3.20 2.07 4.97
N PHE A 217 -1.98 2.64 4.90
CA PHE A 217 -1.59 3.79 5.72
C PHE A 217 -1.32 5.04 4.89
N GLY A 218 -0.84 4.87 3.65
CA GLY A 218 -0.53 5.97 2.75
C GLY A 218 0.62 6.85 3.22
N SER A 219 1.42 6.42 4.21
CA SER A 219 2.47 7.25 4.81
C SER A 219 3.46 7.77 3.78
N GLY A 220 3.97 6.90 2.90
CA GLY A 220 4.88 7.31 1.83
C GLY A 220 4.30 8.35 0.86
N VAL A 221 2.97 8.33 0.64
CA VAL A 221 2.30 9.35 -0.19
C VAL A 221 2.27 10.68 0.56
N VAL A 222 1.88 10.67 1.84
CA VAL A 222 1.82 11.88 2.68
C VAL A 222 3.21 12.48 2.89
N GLU A 223 4.24 11.65 3.07
CA GLU A 223 5.63 12.05 3.16
C GLU A 223 6.09 12.72 1.85
N CYS A 224 5.77 12.14 0.69
CA CYS A 224 6.06 12.76 -0.62
C CYS A 224 5.30 14.05 -0.87
N MET A 225 4.08 14.20 -0.34
CA MET A 225 3.30 15.43 -0.45
C MET A 225 3.81 16.55 0.47
N ALA A 226 4.51 16.18 1.55
CA ALA A 226 5.05 17.12 2.52
C ALA A 226 6.42 17.68 2.12
N ALA A 227 7.15 16.96 1.27
CA ALA A 227 8.44 17.35 0.68
C ALA A 227 8.24 18.23 -0.57
#